data_AF-A0ABD2MNC7-F1
#
_entry.id   AF-A0ABD2MNC7-F1
#
_cell.length_a   1.000
_cell.length_b   1.000
_cell.length_c   1.000
_cell.angle_alpha   90.00
_cell.angle_beta   90.00
_cell.angle_gamma   90.00
#
_symmetry.space_group_name_H-M   'P 1'
#
loop_
_entity.id
_entity.type
_entity.pdbx_description
1 polymer ?
#
loop_
_entity_poly.entity_id
_entity_poly.type
_entity_poly.pdbx_seq_one_letter_code
_entity_poly.pdbx_strand_id
1 'polypeptide(L)'
;MGYIIEHLLKKPLTVVEQFHSHLEPMKFIRRDMLKDQISFSYSKNRVEWNVVKIEGFDTKYDTNRFLSLHCYLFPETRFCPR
;
A
#
# COMPACT_ATOMS: atom_id res chain seq x y z
N MET A 1 -0.05 11.31 -19.31
CA MET A 1 1.03 11.97 -18.54
C MET A 1 2.42 11.48 -18.95
N GLY A 2 2.78 10.21 -18.73
CA GLY A 2 4.13 9.69 -19.05
C GLY A 2 4.59 9.99 -20.49
N TYR A 3 3.72 9.75 -21.48
CA TYR A 3 4.02 10.09 -22.89
C TYR A 3 4.39 11.56 -23.11
N ILE A 4 3.67 12.50 -22.48
CA ILE A 4 3.95 13.94 -22.64
C ILE A 4 5.33 14.26 -22.05
N ILE A 5 5.63 13.77 -20.85
CA ILE A 5 6.87 14.10 -20.12
C ILE A 5 8.09 13.48 -20.79
N GLU A 6 8.04 12.18 -21.07
CA GLU A 6 9.16 11.43 -21.66
C GLU A 6 9.32 11.72 -23.15
N HIS A 7 8.23 11.67 -23.91
CA HIS A 7 8.31 11.68 -25.37
C HIS A 7 8.23 13.09 -25.96
N LEU A 8 7.33 13.95 -25.47
CA LEU A 8 7.20 15.31 -26.00
C LEU A 8 8.20 16.28 -25.35
N LEU A 9 8.36 16.21 -24.03
CA LEU A 9 9.22 17.13 -23.26
C LEU A 9 10.64 16.61 -23.02
N LYS A 10 10.94 15.35 -23.37
CA LYS A 10 12.27 14.72 -23.25
C LYS A 10 12.84 14.81 -21.83
N LYS A 11 11.99 14.62 -20.81
CA LYS A 11 12.40 14.55 -19.40
C LYS A 11 12.19 13.13 -18.87
N PRO A 12 13.25 12.48 -18.37
CA PRO A 12 13.10 11.16 -17.79
C PRO A 12 12.39 11.24 -16.44
N LEU A 13 11.51 10.29 -16.19
CA LEU A 13 10.86 10.05 -14.91
C LEU A 13 11.82 9.34 -13.97
N THR A 14 11.83 9.76 -12.71
CA THR A 14 12.58 9.08 -11.66
C THR A 14 11.75 7.91 -11.13
N VAL A 15 12.33 6.72 -11.16
CA VAL A 15 11.73 5.53 -10.53
C VAL A 15 11.97 5.61 -9.03
N VAL A 16 10.91 5.40 -8.25
CA VAL A 16 10.94 5.42 -6.79
C VAL A 16 10.27 4.13 -6.31
N GLU A 17 11.05 3.22 -5.74
CA GLU A 17 10.64 1.84 -5.42
C GLU A 17 9.58 1.77 -4.31
N GLN A 18 9.42 2.84 -3.53
CA GLN A 18 8.48 2.93 -2.42
C GLN A 18 7.03 3.25 -2.84
N PHE A 19 6.79 3.45 -4.14
CA PHE A 19 5.44 3.61 -4.67
C PHE A 19 4.88 2.26 -5.15
N HIS A 20 3.81 1.83 -4.48
CA HIS A 20 3.15 0.57 -4.73
C HIS A 20 1.73 0.74 -5.28
N SER A 21 1.36 -0.15 -6.21
CA SER A 21 0.06 -0.24 -6.88
C SER A 21 -0.61 -1.59 -6.59
N HIS A 22 -1.92 -1.72 -6.72
CA HIS A 22 -2.59 -3.01 -6.55
C HIS A 22 -2.33 -4.01 -7.70
N LEU A 23 -1.55 -3.62 -8.71
CA LEU A 23 -1.08 -4.49 -9.78
C LEU A 23 0.16 -5.31 -9.41
N GLU A 24 0.82 -4.98 -8.29
CA GLU A 24 1.87 -5.81 -7.69
C GLU A 24 1.32 -6.55 -6.45
N PRO A 25 1.91 -7.69 -6.05
CA PRO A 25 1.40 -8.45 -4.91
C PRO A 25 1.76 -7.78 -3.57
N MET A 26 0.78 -7.09 -2.96
CA MET A 26 0.94 -6.34 -1.71
C MET A 26 1.42 -7.20 -0.53
N LYS A 27 1.15 -8.52 -0.57
CA LYS A 27 1.59 -9.47 0.46
C LYS A 27 3.11 -9.63 0.55
N PHE A 28 3.88 -9.18 -0.45
CA PHE A 28 5.33 -9.28 -0.47
C PHE A 28 6.05 -8.08 0.14
N ILE A 29 5.34 -6.98 0.40
CA ILE A 29 5.91 -5.88 1.17
C ILE A 29 6.15 -6.37 2.60
N ARG A 30 7.41 -6.35 3.04
CA ARG A 30 7.78 -6.86 4.35
C ARG A 30 7.30 -5.94 5.45
N ARG A 31 6.85 -6.53 6.56
CA ARG A 31 6.25 -5.79 7.69
C ARG A 31 7.20 -4.74 8.28
N ASP A 32 8.48 -5.07 8.40
CA ASP A 32 9.54 -4.20 8.91
C ASP A 32 9.82 -2.97 8.02
N MET A 33 9.47 -3.05 6.73
CA MET A 33 9.65 -1.97 5.76
C MET A 33 8.40 -1.10 5.56
N LEU A 34 7.27 -1.41 6.20
CA LEU A 34 6.00 -0.72 5.93
C LEU A 34 6.07 0.79 6.20
N LYS A 35 6.80 1.20 7.24
CA LYS A 35 7.00 2.61 7.57
C LYS A 35 7.83 3.39 6.53
N ASP A 36 8.60 2.67 5.72
CA ASP A 36 9.51 3.25 4.74
C ASP A 36 8.85 3.39 3.36
N GLN A 37 7.64 2.85 3.18
CA GLN A 37 6.91 2.94 1.91
C GLN A 37 6.11 4.24 1.81
N ILE A 38 5.95 4.74 0.59
CA ILE A 38 5.25 6.01 0.31
C ILE A 38 3.78 5.76 0.00
N SER A 39 3.47 4.73 -0.79
CA SER A 39 2.10 4.38 -1.12
C SER A 39 1.82 2.91 -0.92
N PHE A 40 0.55 2.62 -0.65
CA PHE A 40 -0.01 1.29 -0.62
C PHE A 40 -1.28 1.28 -1.44
N SER A 41 -1.70 0.10 -1.88
CA SER A 41 -2.94 -0.07 -2.61
C SER A 41 -3.61 -1.38 -2.23
N TYR A 42 -4.82 -1.59 -2.72
CA TYR A 42 -5.53 -2.84 -2.57
C TYR A 42 -6.43 -3.08 -3.76
N SER A 43 -6.72 -4.35 -4.05
CA SER A 43 -7.74 -4.73 -5.02
C SER A 43 -8.37 -6.06 -4.65
N LYS A 44 -9.58 -6.29 -5.15
CA LYS A 44 -10.25 -7.58 -5.08
C LYS A 44 -10.25 -8.20 -6.46
N ASN A 45 -9.53 -9.31 -6.63
CA ASN A 45 -9.69 -10.15 -7.80
C ASN A 45 -10.83 -11.15 -7.57
N ARG A 46 -11.22 -11.92 -8.61
CA ARG A 46 -12.35 -12.86 -8.51
C ARG A 46 -12.19 -13.91 -7.40
N VAL A 47 -10.96 -14.20 -6.99
CA VAL A 47 -10.62 -15.31 -6.08
C VAL A 47 -10.05 -14.82 -4.74
N GLU A 48 -9.22 -13.76 -4.76
CA GLU A 48 -8.41 -13.35 -3.61
C GLU A 48 -8.33 -11.82 -3.52
N TRP A 49 -8.17 -11.32 -2.30
CA TRP A 49 -7.82 -9.93 -2.02
C TRP A 49 -6.32 -9.72 -2.14
N ASN A 50 -5.91 -8.75 -2.96
CA ASN A 50 -4.55 -8.26 -2.97
C ASN A 50 -4.42 -7.12 -1.97
N VAL A 51 -3.91 -7.44 -0.78
CA VAL A 51 -3.79 -6.51 0.36
C VAL A 51 -2.44 -6.70 1.06
N VAL A 52 -2.01 -5.68 1.79
CA VAL A 52 -0.78 -5.71 2.59
C VAL A 52 -0.92 -6.78 3.67
N LYS A 53 0.14 -7.59 3.84
CA LYS A 53 0.17 -8.61 4.88
C LYS A 53 0.49 -7.97 6.23
N ILE A 54 -0.55 -7.77 7.04
CA ILE A 54 -0.42 -7.18 8.37
C ILE A 54 -1.44 -7.79 9.33
N GLU A 55 -1.11 -7.86 10.62
CA GLU A 55 -2.02 -8.25 11.70
C GLU A 55 -2.78 -7.01 12.22
N GLY A 56 -3.96 -7.20 12.81
CA GLY A 56 -4.76 -6.10 13.34
C GLY A 56 -6.25 -6.47 13.40
N PHE A 57 -7.09 -5.57 12.88
CA PHE A 57 -8.54 -5.74 12.86
C PHE A 57 -8.99 -6.97 12.06
N ASP A 58 -10.19 -7.46 12.37
CA ASP A 58 -10.86 -8.54 11.63
C ASP A 58 -10.98 -8.20 10.14
N THR A 59 -10.70 -9.15 9.26
CA THR A 59 -10.68 -8.96 7.81
C THR A 59 -12.06 -8.67 7.20
N LYS A 60 -13.15 -8.99 7.90
CA LYS A 60 -14.51 -8.59 7.50
C LYS A 60 -14.77 -7.11 7.75
N TYR A 61 -14.13 -6.53 8.78
CA TYR A 61 -14.26 -5.12 9.13
C TYR A 61 -13.25 -4.25 8.38
N ASP A 62 -12.00 -4.72 8.30
CA ASP A 62 -10.87 -4.05 7.65
C ASP A 62 -10.38 -4.87 6.46
N THR A 63 -11.24 -5.01 5.45
CA THR A 63 -10.97 -5.89 4.31
C THR A 63 -9.81 -5.40 3.44
N ASN A 64 -9.62 -4.09 3.33
CA ASN A 64 -8.50 -3.50 2.58
C ASN A 64 -7.20 -3.39 3.40
N ARG A 65 -7.24 -3.73 4.69
CA ARG A 65 -6.12 -3.69 5.65
C ARG A 65 -5.62 -2.28 6.00
N PHE A 66 -6.28 -1.21 5.54
CA PHE A 66 -5.77 0.14 5.72
C PHE A 66 -5.95 0.64 7.15
N LEU A 67 -6.97 0.17 7.88
CA LEU A 67 -7.12 0.53 9.28
C LEU A 67 -6.06 -0.16 10.15
N SER A 68 -5.78 -1.44 9.88
CA SER A 68 -4.70 -2.16 10.53
C SER A 68 -3.33 -1.56 10.20
N LEU A 69 -3.10 -1.20 8.94
CA LEU A 69 -1.88 -0.50 8.51
C LEU A 69 -1.72 0.84 9.23
N HIS A 70 -2.79 1.64 9.29
CA HIS A 70 -2.78 2.91 10.01
C HIS A 70 -2.40 2.72 11.48
N CYS A 71 -3.03 1.79 12.18
CA CYS A 71 -2.75 1.55 13.59
C CYS A 71 -1.39 0.92 13.86
N TYR A 72 -0.84 0.17 12.90
CA TYR A 72 0.54 -0.30 12.98
C TYR A 72 1.56 0.84 12.86
N LEU A 73 1.32 1.80 11.97
CA LEU A 73 2.22 2.94 11.75
C LEU A 73 2.04 4.05 12.79
N PHE A 74 0.82 4.22 13.30
CA PHE A 74 0.43 5.30 14.22
C PHE A 74 -0.37 4.74 15.41
N PRO A 75 0.26 3.94 16.29
CA PRO A 75 -0.43 3.25 17.39
C PRO A 75 -1.04 4.20 18.44
N GLU A 76 -0.53 5.43 18.53
CA GLU A 76 -1.00 6.44 19.49
C GLU A 76 -2.39 7.03 19.14
N THR A 77 -2.93 6.71 17.97
CA THR A 77 -4.22 7.24 17.52
C THR A 77 -5.38 6.63 18.32
N ARG A 78 -6.30 7.47 18.80
CA ARG A 78 -7.33 7.10 19.81
C ARG A 78 -8.24 5.91 19.45
N PHE A 79 -8.52 5.68 18.17
CA PHE A 79 -9.41 4.61 17.72
C PHE A 79 -8.66 3.29 17.44
N CYS A 80 -7.34 3.28 17.59
CA CYS A 80 -6.55 2.07 17.44
C CYS A 80 -6.70 1.19 18.69
N PRO A 81 -6.98 -0.11 18.53
CA PRO A 81 -7.00 -1.05 19.64
C PRO A 81 -5.60 -1.12 20.24
N ARG A 82 -5.53 -1.16 21.57
CA ARG A 82 -4.30 -1.30 22.32
C ARG A 82 -3.90 -2.77 22.45
#